data_AF-A0A3D5U766-F1
#
_entry.id   AF-A0A3D5U766-F1
#
_cell.length_a   1.000
_cell.length_b   1.000
_cell.length_c   1.000
_cell.angle_alpha   90.00
_cell.angle_beta   90.00
_cell.angle_gamma   90.00
#
_symmetry.space_group_name_H-M   'P 1'
#
loop_
_entity.id
_entity.type
_entity.pdbx_description
1 polymer ?
#
loop_
_entity_poly.entity_id
_entity_poly.type
_entity_poly.pdbx_seq_one_letter_code
_entity_poly.pdbx_strand_id
1 'polypeptide(L)'
;MLFGLDMNSAINTMYIYRLRSVAVTQYLGIDIGASGFKYGIGSSKLGLQHFALKRNFDRSIEGFRKVVSDILAESAHHELSGICIGSPGTITYPEGKIVGRNPNLPFFTDIKPADLVPDGMNIPVCVDNDANLMALA
;
A
#
# COMPACT_ATOMS: atom_id res chain seq x y z
N MET A 1 44.80 9.53 32.37
CA MET A 1 44.46 8.41 31.48
C MET A 1 43.39 8.93 30.53
N LEU A 2 43.79 9.52 29.39
CA LEU A 2 42.82 10.04 28.41
C LEU A 2 42.29 8.86 27.58
N PHE A 3 40.97 8.74 27.52
CA PHE A 3 40.26 7.79 26.68
C PHE A 3 40.56 8.08 25.21
N GLY A 4 41.28 7.17 24.55
CA GLY A 4 41.42 7.16 23.10
C GLY A 4 40.15 6.60 22.47
N LEU A 5 39.28 7.48 21.97
CA LEU A 5 38.24 7.07 21.02
C LEU A 5 38.93 6.64 19.73
N ASP A 6 38.79 5.37 19.37
CA ASP A 6 39.29 4.82 18.12
C ASP A 6 38.66 5.56 16.94
N MET A 7 39.50 6.30 16.19
CA MET A 7 39.10 7.02 15.00
C MET A 7 38.43 6.11 13.96
N ASN A 8 38.80 4.82 13.89
CA ASN A 8 38.16 3.87 12.97
C ASN A 8 36.72 3.55 13.38
N SER A 9 36.45 3.46 14.68
CA SER A 9 35.09 3.29 15.22
C SER A 9 34.22 4.52 14.93
N ALA A 10 34.77 5.72 15.10
CA ALA A 10 34.07 6.96 14.79
C ALA A 10 33.79 7.11 13.28
N ILE A 11 34.76 6.78 12.42
CA ILE A 11 34.60 6.82 10.96
C ILE A 11 33.56 5.80 10.49
N ASN A 12 33.62 4.55 10.98
CA ASN A 12 32.63 3.53 10.64
C ASN A 12 31.23 3.92 11.13
N THR A 13 31.11 4.44 12.34
CA THR A 13 29.84 4.90 12.89
C THR A 13 29.29 6.06 12.05
N MET A 14 30.12 7.04 11.68
CA MET A 14 29.73 8.16 10.83
C MET A 14 29.36 7.73 9.41
N TYR A 15 30.03 6.71 8.85
CA TYR A 15 29.68 6.11 7.55
C TYR A 15 28.34 5.36 7.61
N ILE A 16 28.09 4.60 8.69
CA ILE A 16 26.80 3.94 8.94
C ILE A 16 25.67 4.98 9.05
N TYR A 17 25.89 6.10 9.76
CA TYR A 17 24.91 7.18 9.83
C TYR A 17 24.71 7.93 8.51
N ARG A 18 25.77 8.10 7.70
CA ARG A 18 25.69 8.77 6.38
C ARG A 18 25.05 7.90 5.29
N LEU A 19 25.14 6.56 5.43
CA LEU A 19 24.46 5.58 4.58
C LEU A 19 23.01 5.29 5.00
N ARG A 20 22.54 5.81 6.15
CA ARG A 20 21.09 5.99 6.41
C ARG A 20 20.55 7.20 5.62
N SER A 21 21.02 7.33 4.39
CA SER A 21 20.69 8.36 3.41
C SER A 21 19.21 8.27 3.09
N VAL A 22 18.44 9.23 3.63
CA VAL A 22 17.07 9.59 3.25
C VAL A 22 16.20 8.38 2.98
N ALA A 23 15.62 7.80 4.04
CA ALA A 23 14.61 6.76 3.89
C ALA A 23 13.60 7.20 2.81
N VAL A 24 13.59 6.48 1.69
CA VAL A 24 12.69 6.77 0.61
C VAL A 24 11.34 6.22 1.04
N THR A 25 10.46 7.13 1.42
CA THR A 25 9.08 6.84 1.80
C THR A 25 8.38 6.09 0.68
N GLN A 26 8.08 4.81 0.90
CA GLN A 26 7.39 3.97 -0.07
C GLN A 26 5.90 3.86 0.28
N TYR A 27 5.10 3.74 -0.77
CA TYR A 27 3.66 3.60 -0.69
C TYR A 27 3.22 2.40 -1.51
N LEU A 28 2.21 1.69 -1.02
CA LEU A 28 1.55 0.60 -1.71
C LEU A 28 0.23 1.10 -2.30
N GLY A 29 0.10 1.07 -3.63
CA GLY A 29 -1.17 1.28 -4.33
C GLY A 29 -1.80 -0.05 -4.72
N ILE A 30 -3.11 -0.21 -4.52
CA ILE A 30 -3.89 -1.40 -4.90
C ILE A 30 -5.09 -0.95 -5.74
N ASP A 31 -5.16 -1.33 -7.01
CA ASP A 31 -6.30 -1.14 -7.91
C ASP A 31 -7.13 -2.44 -7.93
N ILE A 32 -8.32 -2.38 -7.34
CA ILE A 32 -9.25 -3.51 -7.22
C ILE A 32 -10.15 -3.54 -8.45
N GLY A 33 -10.01 -4.59 -9.27
CA GLY A 33 -10.87 -4.83 -10.41
C GLY A 33 -11.66 -6.14 -10.31
N ALA A 34 -12.75 -6.24 -11.07
CA ALA A 34 -13.53 -7.47 -11.15
C ALA A 34 -12.75 -8.66 -11.73
N SER A 35 -11.70 -8.38 -12.52
CA SER A 35 -10.87 -9.36 -13.20
C SER A 35 -9.48 -9.54 -12.58
N GLY A 36 -9.12 -8.75 -11.57
CA GLY A 36 -7.75 -8.68 -11.08
C GLY A 36 -7.52 -7.61 -10.03
N PHE A 37 -6.55 -7.85 -9.15
CA PHE A 37 -5.99 -6.84 -8.25
C PHE A 37 -4.62 -6.45 -8.77
N LYS A 38 -4.49 -5.24 -9.30
CA LYS A 38 -3.17 -4.69 -9.63
C LYS A 38 -2.63 -3.99 -8.41
N TYR A 39 -1.34 -4.08 -8.17
CA TYR A 39 -0.72 -3.33 -7.08
C TYR A 39 0.70 -2.95 -7.44
N GLY A 40 1.17 -1.89 -6.81
CA GLY A 40 2.50 -1.39 -7.02
C GLY A 40 3.07 -0.71 -5.79
N ILE A 41 4.38 -0.77 -5.66
CA ILE A 41 5.12 -0.11 -4.59
C ILE A 41 6.01 0.93 -5.22
N GLY A 42 5.99 2.15 -4.70
CA GLY A 42 6.78 3.25 -5.23
C GLY A 42 6.92 4.42 -4.29
N SER A 43 7.62 5.45 -4.76
CA SER A 43 7.82 6.70 -4.03
C SER A 43 7.81 7.89 -4.98
N SER A 44 7.57 9.09 -4.45
CA SER A 44 7.65 10.33 -5.24
C SER A 44 9.05 10.63 -5.79
N LYS A 45 10.09 10.00 -5.25
CA LYS A 45 11.49 10.21 -5.66
C LYS A 45 11.96 9.22 -6.71
N LEU A 46 11.55 7.95 -6.57
CA LEU A 46 12.04 6.85 -7.39
C LEU A 46 10.98 6.30 -8.36
N GLY A 47 9.75 6.83 -8.31
CA GLY A 47 8.63 6.33 -9.10
C GLY A 47 8.18 4.94 -8.65
N LEU A 48 7.57 4.20 -9.58
CA LEU A 48 7.12 2.83 -9.38
C LEU A 48 8.32 1.87 -9.39
N GLN A 49 8.51 1.15 -8.28
CA GLN A 49 9.64 0.23 -8.08
C GLN A 49 9.21 -1.23 -8.19
N HIS A 50 7.96 -1.54 -7.88
CA HIS A 50 7.38 -2.86 -8.01
C HIS A 50 5.98 -2.74 -8.61
N PHE A 51 5.61 -3.70 -9.46
CA PHE A 51 4.26 -3.85 -9.99
C PHE A 51 3.94 -5.33 -10.17
N ALA A 52 2.76 -5.72 -9.73
CA ALA A 52 2.27 -7.07 -9.91
C ALA A 52 0.73 -7.12 -9.97
N LEU A 53 0.23 -8.30 -10.32
CA LEU A 53 -1.17 -8.54 -10.56
C LEU A 53 -1.57 -9.90 -9.99
N LYS A 54 -2.62 -9.90 -9.16
CA LYS A 54 -3.28 -11.13 -8.70
C LYS A 54 -4.58 -11.35 -9.45
N ARG A 55 -4.74 -12.58 -9.94
CA ARG A 55 -5.94 -13.10 -10.61
C ARG A 55 -6.40 -14.37 -9.91
N ASN A 56 -7.55 -14.91 -10.31
CA ASN A 56 -8.08 -16.19 -9.83
C ASN A 56 -8.28 -16.23 -8.31
N PHE A 57 -9.12 -15.33 -7.81
CA PHE A 57 -9.51 -15.24 -6.41
C PHE A 57 -10.99 -15.58 -6.26
N ASP A 58 -11.36 -15.96 -5.04
CA ASP A 58 -12.77 -16.09 -4.66
C ASP A 58 -13.46 -14.72 -4.74
N ARG A 59 -14.62 -14.66 -5.40
CA ARG A 59 -15.41 -13.44 -5.61
C ARG A 59 -16.38 -13.24 -4.45
N SER A 60 -15.79 -13.15 -3.26
CA SER A 60 -16.43 -12.90 -1.97
C SER A 60 -15.65 -11.82 -1.22
N ILE A 61 -16.22 -11.28 -0.15
CA ILE A 61 -15.50 -10.30 0.67
C ILE A 61 -14.30 -10.95 1.39
N GLU A 62 -14.43 -12.21 1.82
CA GLU A 62 -13.34 -13.00 2.42
C GLU A 62 -12.23 -13.29 1.40
N GLY A 63 -12.60 -13.61 0.15
CA GLY A 63 -11.66 -13.77 -0.95
C GLY A 63 -10.85 -12.50 -1.19
N PHE A 64 -11.51 -11.34 -1.18
CA PHE A 64 -10.88 -10.03 -1.32
C PHE A 64 -9.93 -9.73 -0.15
N ARG A 65 -10.36 -9.98 1.09
CA ARG A 65 -9.52 -9.87 2.29
C ARG A 65 -8.28 -10.74 2.19
N LYS A 66 -8.41 -11.98 1.70
CA LYS A 66 -7.27 -12.88 1.49
C LYS A 66 -6.30 -12.30 0.47
N VAL A 67 -6.78 -11.80 -0.66
CA VAL A 67 -5.90 -11.21 -1.69
C VAL A 67 -5.15 -10.00 -1.14
N VAL A 68 -5.81 -9.10 -0.42
CA VAL A 68 -5.17 -7.95 0.22
C VAL A 68 -4.13 -8.40 1.25
N SER A 69 -4.44 -9.40 2.08
CA SER A 69 -3.48 -9.97 3.02
C SER A 69 -2.26 -10.57 2.33
N ASP A 70 -2.44 -11.28 1.21
CA ASP A 70 -1.33 -11.85 0.43
C ASP A 70 -0.45 -10.74 -0.16
N ILE A 71 -1.04 -9.66 -0.67
CA ILE A 71 -0.31 -8.48 -1.19
C ILE A 71 0.51 -7.82 -0.07
N LEU A 72 -0.08 -7.66 1.11
CA LEU A 72 0.61 -7.05 2.26
C LEU A 72 1.78 -7.92 2.74
N ALA A 73 1.60 -9.25 2.75
CA ALA A 73 2.67 -10.18 3.08
C ALA A 73 3.83 -10.10 2.07
N GLU A 74 3.53 -10.00 0.77
CA GLU A 74 4.54 -9.80 -0.28
C GLU A 74 5.25 -8.44 -0.18
N SER A 75 4.55 -7.44 0.34
CA SER A 75 5.08 -6.09 0.53
C SER A 75 5.84 -5.91 1.86
N ALA A 76 5.89 -6.93 2.72
CA ALA A 76 6.41 -6.81 4.09
C ALA A 76 7.91 -6.45 4.18
N HIS A 77 8.67 -6.67 3.09
CA HIS A 77 10.08 -6.27 3.00
C HIS A 77 10.27 -4.78 2.66
N HIS A 78 9.19 -4.06 2.36
CA HIS A 78 9.22 -2.62 2.09
C HIS A 78 8.82 -1.84 3.34
N GLU A 79 9.54 -0.76 3.64
CA GLU A 79 9.13 0.20 4.67
C GLU A 79 8.02 1.11 4.14
N LEU A 80 6.78 0.60 4.19
CA LEU A 80 5.60 1.31 3.72
C LEU A 80 5.17 2.39 4.72
N SER A 81 4.94 3.60 4.21
CA SER A 81 4.43 4.73 4.98
C SER A 81 2.94 4.99 4.76
N GLY A 82 2.31 4.26 3.84
CA GLY A 82 0.88 4.36 3.55
C GLY A 82 0.44 3.32 2.51
N ILE A 83 -0.84 2.98 2.56
CA ILE A 83 -1.53 2.13 1.58
C ILE A 83 -2.65 2.97 0.96
N CYS A 84 -2.82 2.87 -0.34
CA CYS A 84 -3.92 3.50 -1.05
C CYS A 84 -4.66 2.46 -1.89
N ILE A 85 -5.99 2.40 -1.73
CA ILE A 85 -6.86 1.46 -2.43
C ILE A 85 -7.72 2.21 -3.43
N GLY A 86 -7.52 1.92 -4.72
CA GLY A 86 -8.43 2.21 -5.80
C GLY A 86 -9.55 1.18 -5.82
N SER A 87 -10.79 1.67 -5.74
CA SER A 87 -11.97 0.82 -5.83
C SER A 87 -12.83 1.17 -7.04
N PRO A 88 -13.42 0.16 -7.71
CA PRO A 88 -14.32 0.39 -8.81
C PRO A 88 -15.68 0.84 -8.27
N GLY A 89 -16.33 1.75 -8.98
CA GLY A 89 -17.59 2.36 -8.57
C GLY A 89 -17.40 3.76 -8.00
N THR A 90 -18.47 4.31 -7.43
CA THR A 90 -18.43 5.66 -6.84
C THR A 90 -18.12 5.53 -5.36
N ILE A 91 -17.18 6.33 -4.85
CA ILE A 91 -16.88 6.40 -3.42
C ILE A 91 -17.55 7.64 -2.84
N THR A 92 -18.25 7.46 -1.72
CA THR A 92 -18.82 8.55 -0.93
C THR A 92 -17.76 9.20 -0.05
N TYR A 93 -17.85 10.51 0.09
CA TYR A 93 -17.05 11.28 1.04
C TYR A 93 -17.98 11.93 2.08
N PRO A 94 -17.58 11.97 3.36
CA PRO A 94 -16.28 11.53 3.92
C PRO A 94 -16.19 10.03 4.28
N GLU A 95 -17.26 9.24 4.12
CA GLU A 95 -17.37 7.90 4.72
C GLU A 95 -16.48 6.83 4.06
N GLY A 96 -16.00 7.07 2.83
CA GLY A 96 -15.13 6.14 2.09
C GLY A 96 -15.83 4.86 1.64
N LYS A 97 -17.17 4.89 1.49
CA LYS A 97 -17.96 3.72 1.11
C LYS A 97 -18.23 3.66 -0.39
N ILE A 98 -18.21 2.45 -0.94
CA ILE A 98 -18.67 2.20 -2.32
C ILE A 98 -20.19 2.35 -2.38
N VAL A 99 -20.65 3.25 -3.25
CA VAL A 99 -22.07 3.42 -3.60
C VAL A 99 -22.33 3.05 -5.06
N GLY A 100 -23.55 2.54 -5.28
CA GLY A 100 -23.95 1.99 -6.56
C GLY A 100 -23.54 0.51 -6.68
N ARG A 101 -24.40 -0.27 -7.33
CA ARG A 101 -24.16 -1.70 -7.54
C ARG A 101 -23.29 -1.89 -8.77
N ASN A 102 -22.09 -2.44 -8.59
CA ASN A 102 -21.30 -2.93 -9.72
C ASN A 102 -21.81 -4.34 -10.12
N PRO A 103 -22.37 -4.54 -11.33
CA PRO A 103 -22.88 -5.85 -11.74
C PRO A 103 -21.81 -6.95 -11.74
N ASN A 104 -20.55 -6.58 -11.93
CA ASN A 104 -19.42 -7.50 -11.95
C ASN A 104 -18.91 -7.84 -10.54
N LEU A 105 -19.25 -7.03 -9.53
CA LEU A 105 -18.85 -7.18 -8.13
C LEU A 105 -20.03 -6.88 -7.18
N PRO A 106 -21.13 -7.68 -7.24
CA PRO A 106 -22.36 -7.38 -6.50
C PRO A 106 -22.20 -7.49 -4.97
N PHE A 107 -21.19 -8.23 -4.50
CA PHE A 107 -20.83 -8.35 -3.07
C PHE A 107 -19.97 -7.19 -2.56
N PHE A 108 -19.51 -6.32 -3.47
CA PHE A 108 -18.57 -5.23 -3.20
C PHE A 108 -19.32 -3.88 -3.25
N THR A 109 -20.42 -3.77 -2.50
CA THR A 109 -21.32 -2.61 -2.44
C THR A 109 -21.65 -2.29 -0.98
N ASP A 110 -21.77 -1.00 -0.62
CA ASP A 110 -21.99 -0.51 0.77
C ASP A 110 -20.94 -1.00 1.78
N ILE A 111 -19.71 -1.16 1.29
CA ILE A 111 -18.55 -1.52 2.09
C ILE A 111 -17.51 -0.40 2.02
N LYS A 112 -16.61 -0.35 3.00
CA LYS A 112 -15.41 0.49 2.93
C LYS A 112 -14.24 -0.37 2.45
N PRO A 113 -13.60 -0.07 1.30
CA PRO A 113 -12.43 -0.80 0.83
C PRO A 113 -11.28 -0.86 1.85
N ALA A 114 -11.15 0.16 2.71
CA ALA A 114 -10.19 0.18 3.82
C ALA A 114 -10.38 -1.01 4.77
N ASP A 115 -11.61 -1.48 4.96
CA ASP A 115 -11.92 -2.61 5.85
C ASP A 115 -11.34 -3.92 5.32
N LEU A 116 -10.87 -3.99 4.07
CA LEU A 116 -10.15 -5.16 3.54
C LEU A 116 -8.75 -5.31 4.13
N VAL A 117 -8.14 -4.22 4.61
CA VAL A 117 -6.84 -4.25 5.28
C VAL A 117 -7.03 -4.87 6.67
N PRO A 118 -6.17 -5.81 7.11
CA PRO A 118 -6.28 -6.41 8.43
C PRO A 118 -6.17 -5.36 9.55
N ASP A 119 -6.99 -5.54 10.60
CA ASP A 119 -6.93 -4.73 11.81
C ASP A 119 -5.54 -4.83 12.48
N GLY A 120 -5.16 -3.78 13.22
CA GLY A 120 -3.89 -3.73 13.94
C GLY A 120 -2.68 -3.28 13.10
N MET A 121 -2.87 -2.98 11.83
CA MET A 121 -1.86 -2.35 11.00
C MET A 121 -1.74 -0.85 11.34
N ASN A 122 -0.62 -0.43 11.91
CA ASN A 122 -0.32 0.98 12.21
C ASN A 122 0.17 1.75 10.97
N ILE A 123 -0.46 1.54 9.81
CA ILE A 123 -0.12 2.21 8.56
C ILE A 123 -1.37 2.95 8.06
N PRO A 124 -1.27 4.23 7.68
CA PRO A 124 -2.40 4.97 7.12
C PRO A 124 -2.96 4.29 5.85
N VAL A 125 -4.28 4.12 5.78
CA VAL A 125 -4.99 3.58 4.62
C VAL A 125 -5.84 4.68 3.99
N CYS A 126 -5.60 4.96 2.72
CA CYS A 126 -6.38 5.86 1.90
C CYS A 126 -7.27 5.06 0.94
N VAL A 127 -8.44 5.59 0.62
CA VAL A 127 -9.37 4.97 -0.34
C VAL A 127 -9.88 6.06 -1.27
N ASP A 128 -9.79 5.80 -2.57
CA ASP A 128 -10.34 6.69 -3.59
C ASP A 128 -10.79 5.87 -4.82
N ASN A 129 -11.56 6.47 -5.72
CA ASN A 129 -11.97 5.79 -6.93
C ASN A 129 -10.79 5.72 -7.93
N ASP A 130 -10.82 4.72 -8.80
CA ASP A 130 -9.73 4.44 -9.74
C ASP A 130 -9.44 5.63 -10.67
N ALA A 131 -10.48 6.42 -11.00
CA ALA A 131 -10.39 7.57 -11.90
C ALA A 131 -9.70 8.79 -11.26
N ASN A 132 -9.96 9.04 -9.98
CA ASN A 132 -9.35 10.10 -9.18
C ASN A 132 -7.89 9.77 -8.89
N LEU A 133 -7.59 8.51 -8.56
CA LEU A 133 -6.20 8.05 -8.41
C LEU A 133 -5.43 8.17 -9.74
N MET A 134 -6.05 7.81 -10.86
CA MET A 134 -5.48 8.05 -12.20
C MET A 134 -5.22 9.52 -12.49
N ALA A 135 -6.03 10.45 -11.98
CA ALA A 135 -5.83 11.88 -12.16
C ALA A 135 -4.71 12.47 -11.29
N LEU A 136 -4.26 11.76 -10.25
CA LEU A 136 -3.18 12.17 -9.34
C LEU A 136 -1.80 11.62 -9.74
N ALA A 137 -1.74 10.67 -10.68
CA ALA A 137 -0.52 9.99 -11.14
C ALA A 137 0.16 10.70 -12.31
#